data_AF-A0A7S0VWN1-F1
#
_entry.id   AF-A0A7S0VWN1-F1
#
_cell.length_a   1.000
_cell.length_b   1.000
_cell.length_c   1.000
_cell.angle_alpha   90.00
_cell.angle_beta   90.00
_cell.angle_gamma   90.00
#
_symmetry.space_group_name_H-M   'P 1'
#
loop_
_entity.id
_entity.type
_entity.pdbx_description
1 polymer ?
#
loop_
_entity_poly.entity_id
_entity_poly.type
_entity_poly.pdbx_seq_one_letter_code
_entity_poly.pdbx_strand_id
1 'polypeptide(L)'
;SFGADEVREGSEYPYTVMVEQPSVILRVSKTEYDEHILPLQTAERERKYNFFSPIAPFSGFSKEEVLKVCDWFKICCFRAGEVVSQEGTLGHSVTFLLSGDAEVVKRVWSSKEERVK
;
A
#
# COMPACT_ATOMS: atom_id res chain seq x y z
N SER A 1 -5.02 3.78 15.37
CA SER A 1 -4.28 4.43 16.47
C SER A 1 -5.04 5.69 16.85
N PHE A 2 -4.89 6.16 18.09
CA PHE A 2 -5.37 7.47 18.52
C PHE A 2 -4.15 8.33 18.90
N GLY A 3 -4.26 9.66 18.82
CA GLY A 3 -3.20 10.57 19.23
C GLY A 3 -2.10 10.84 18.19
N ALA A 4 -2.15 10.25 17.00
CA ALA A 4 -1.06 10.37 16.02
C ALA A 4 -0.99 11.77 15.39
N ASP A 5 -2.14 12.39 15.14
CA ASP A 5 -2.22 13.73 14.57
C ASP A 5 -1.93 14.79 15.64
N GLU A 6 -2.33 14.53 16.89
CA GLU A 6 -2.09 15.42 18.03
C GLU A 6 -0.60 15.42 18.44
N VAL A 7 0.08 14.27 18.33
CA VAL A 7 1.53 14.20 18.50
C VAL A 7 2.24 15.07 17.46
N ARG A 8 1.78 15.07 16.20
CA ARG A 8 2.34 15.92 15.14
C ARG A 8 2.09 17.40 15.41
N GLU A 9 0.84 17.78 15.67
CA GLU A 9 0.42 19.17 15.78
C GLU A 9 0.78 19.83 17.13
N GLY A 10 1.08 19.02 18.16
CA GLY A 10 1.33 19.55 19.50
C GLY A 10 0.09 20.19 20.12
N SER A 11 -1.08 19.64 19.81
CA SER A 11 -2.39 20.14 20.23
C SER A 11 -2.90 19.42 21.48
N GLU A 12 -3.91 20.00 22.14
CA GLU A 12 -4.65 19.33 23.20
C GLU A 12 -5.50 18.19 22.61
N TYR A 13 -5.66 17.10 23.36
CA TYR A 13 -6.50 15.99 22.93
C TYR A 13 -7.97 16.41 22.90
N PRO A 14 -8.67 16.32 21.75
CA PRO A 14 -10.07 16.71 21.64
C PRO A 14 -11.03 15.65 22.20
N TYR A 15 -10.51 14.55 22.73
CA TYR A 15 -11.26 13.41 23.25
C TYR A 15 -10.59 12.81 24.47
N THR A 16 -11.40 12.15 25.30
CA THR A 16 -10.93 11.31 26.41
C THR A 16 -10.98 9.86 25.97
N VAL A 17 -9.85 9.15 26.09
CA VAL A 17 -9.79 7.70 25.86
C VAL A 17 -9.95 6.99 27.21
N MET A 18 -11.01 6.21 27.35
CA MET A 18 -11.26 5.36 28.51
C MET A 18 -11.03 3.89 28.15
N VAL A 19 -10.48 3.14 29.10
CA VAL A 19 -10.22 1.71 28.93
C VAL A 19 -11.23 0.93 29.77
N GLU A 20 -12.06 0.11 29.13
CA GLU A 20 -13.14 -0.65 29.82
C GLU A 20 -12.66 -1.96 30.45
N GLN A 21 -11.49 -2.44 30.03
CA GLN A 21 -10.88 -3.69 30.47
C GLN A 21 -9.36 -3.52 30.62
N PRO A 22 -8.69 -4.35 31.44
CA PRO A 22 -7.23 -4.33 31.54
C PRO A 22 -6.58 -4.43 30.15
N SER A 23 -5.84 -3.40 29.76
CA SER A 23 -5.23 -3.29 28.42
C SER A 23 -3.79 -2.83 28.52
N VAL A 24 -2.98 -3.24 27.55
CA VAL A 24 -1.59 -2.77 27.38
C VAL A 24 -1.56 -1.76 26.24
N ILE A 25 -1.08 -0.55 26.54
CA ILE A 25 -0.97 0.53 25.56
C ILE A 25 0.51 0.81 25.31
N LEU A 26 0.91 0.79 24.04
CA LEU A 26 2.24 1.25 23.64
C LEU A 26 2.20 2.77 23.46
N ARG A 27 3.08 3.47 24.15
CA ARG A 27 3.23 4.92 24.09
C ARG A 27 4.59 5.25 23.48
N VAL A 28 4.59 6.23 22.59
CA VAL A 28 5.81 6.87 22.07
C VAL A 28 5.76 8.34 22.48
N SER A 29 6.87 8.89 22.93
CA SER A 29 6.96 10.33 23.23
C SER A 29 6.92 11.17 21.94
N LYS A 30 6.55 12.45 22.05
CA LYS A 30 6.58 13.35 20.88
C LYS A 30 8.00 13.45 20.30
N THR A 31 9.01 13.58 21.16
CA THR A 31 10.42 13.64 20.73
C THR A 31 10.84 12.39 19.97
N GLU A 32 10.58 11.19 20.49
CA GLU A 32 10.92 9.94 19.79
C GLU A 32 10.13 9.80 18.48
N TYR A 33 8.87 10.24 18.46
CA TYR A 33 8.06 10.24 17.25
C TYR A 33 8.66 11.17 16.19
N ASP A 34 8.97 12.41 16.55
CA ASP A 34 9.51 13.42 15.65
C ASP A 34 10.92 13.06 15.15
N GLU A 35 11.77 12.49 16.01
CA GLU A 35 13.17 12.15 15.68
C GLU A 35 13.31 10.84 14.90
N HIS A 36 12.43 9.86 15.11
CA HIS A 36 12.61 8.51 14.55
C HIS A 36 11.47 8.06 13.65
N ILE A 37 10.22 8.35 13.99
CA ILE A 37 9.06 7.81 13.26
C ILE A 37 8.66 8.73 12.11
N LEU A 38 8.57 10.03 12.36
CA LEU A 38 8.14 11.02 11.37
C LEU A 38 9.07 11.06 10.13
N PRO A 39 10.42 11.00 10.26
CA PRO A 39 11.29 10.98 9.10
C PRO A 39 11.09 9.71 8.26
N LEU A 40 10.90 8.56 8.90
CA LEU A 40 10.62 7.30 8.20
C LEU A 40 9.29 7.34 7.45
N GLN A 41 8.22 7.83 8.10
CA GLN A 41 6.91 8.00 7.46
C GLN A 41 6.96 8.99 6.29
N THR A 42 7.74 10.07 6.44
CA THR A 42 7.90 11.09 5.40
C THR A 42 8.65 10.52 4.20
N ALA A 43 9.78 9.83 4.44
CA ALA A 43 10.54 9.15 3.40
C ALA A 43 9.72 8.05 2.71
N GLU A 44 8.89 7.30 3.45
CA GLU A 44 8.00 6.30 2.87
C GLU A 44 6.93 6.95 1.97
N ARG A 45 6.30 8.04 2.43
CA ARG A 45 5.32 8.81 1.64
C ARG A 45 5.94 9.36 0.36
N GLU A 46 7.13 9.94 0.44
CA GLU A 46 7.86 10.44 -0.72
C GLU A 46 8.21 9.32 -1.69
N ARG A 47 8.70 8.18 -1.19
CA ARG A 47 9.01 7.01 -2.03
C ARG A 47 7.77 6.49 -2.77
N LYS A 48 6.63 6.39 -2.08
CA LYS A 48 5.37 5.99 -2.72
C LYS A 48 4.93 7.02 -3.76
N TYR A 49 4.94 8.31 -3.44
CA TYR A 49 4.61 9.37 -4.38
C TYR A 49 5.49 9.33 -5.64
N ASN A 50 6.81 9.18 -5.47
CA ASN A 50 7.74 9.12 -6.59
C ASN A 50 7.53 7.88 -7.47
N PHE A 51 7.03 6.78 -6.91
CA PHE A 51 6.67 5.59 -7.66
C PHE A 51 5.35 5.76 -8.42
N PHE A 52 4.32 6.31 -7.78
CA PHE A 52 2.97 6.40 -8.37
C PHE A 52 2.76 7.60 -9.29
N SER A 53 3.42 8.75 -9.03
CA SER A 53 3.24 9.97 -9.83
C SER A 53 3.54 9.82 -11.33
N PRO A 54 4.51 9.02 -11.81
CA PRO A 54 4.73 8.84 -13.25
C PRO A 54 3.81 7.80 -13.90
N ILE A 55 3.01 7.04 -13.14
CA ILE A 55 2.15 5.99 -13.67
C ILE A 55 0.93 6.63 -14.35
N ALA A 56 0.73 6.35 -15.65
CA ALA A 56 -0.25 7.02 -16.50
C ALA A 56 -1.68 7.12 -15.91
N PRO A 57 -2.25 6.08 -15.28
CA PRO A 57 -3.53 6.20 -14.55
C PRO A 57 -3.63 7.35 -13.53
N PHE A 58 -2.52 7.83 -13.00
CA PHE A 58 -2.48 8.92 -12.01
C PHE A 58 -1.96 10.23 -12.61
N SER A 59 -1.72 10.29 -13.93
CA SER A 59 -1.32 11.52 -14.61
C SER A 59 -2.50 12.51 -14.57
N GLY A 60 -2.36 13.57 -13.77
CA GLY A 60 -3.42 14.57 -13.55
C GLY A 60 -3.95 14.59 -12.12
N PHE A 61 -3.57 13.63 -11.27
CA PHE A 61 -3.86 13.69 -9.85
C PHE A 61 -2.91 14.72 -9.19
N SER A 62 -3.44 15.51 -8.27
CA SER A 62 -2.64 16.33 -7.36
C SER A 62 -1.75 15.45 -6.48
N LYS A 63 -0.73 16.05 -5.85
CA LYS A 63 0.15 15.33 -4.93
C LYS A 63 -0.65 14.70 -3.78
N GLU A 64 -1.62 15.41 -3.24
CA GLU A 64 -2.48 14.98 -2.15
C GLU A 64 -3.36 13.79 -2.56
N GLU A 65 -3.90 13.81 -3.79
CA GLU A 65 -4.68 12.69 -4.33
C GLU A 65 -3.82 11.45 -4.55
N VAL A 66 -2.62 11.60 -5.12
CA VAL A 66 -1.67 10.49 -5.27
C VAL A 66 -1.31 9.92 -3.89
N LEU A 67 -1.06 10.76 -2.89
CA LEU A 67 -0.73 10.31 -1.54
C LEU A 67 -1.90 9.56 -0.87
N LYS A 68 -3.15 10.01 -1.05
CA LYS A 68 -4.33 9.27 -0.57
C LYS A 68 -4.43 7.89 -1.22
N VAL A 69 -4.18 7.82 -2.52
CA VAL A 69 -4.13 6.56 -3.26
C VAL A 69 -3.00 5.67 -2.73
N CYS A 70 -1.81 6.23 -2.49
CA CYS A 70 -0.66 5.51 -1.91
C CYS A 70 -0.98 4.89 -0.54
N ASP A 71 -1.81 5.54 0.27
CA ASP A 71 -2.21 5.05 1.60
C ASP A 71 -3.12 3.80 1.51
N TRP A 72 -3.74 3.52 0.35
CA TRP A 72 -4.53 2.30 0.12
C TRP A 72 -3.69 1.09 -0.29
N PHE A 73 -2.46 1.32 -0.79
CA PHE A 73 -1.60 0.23 -1.26
C PHE A 73 -0.83 -0.41 -0.11
N LYS A 74 -0.77 -1.75 -0.17
CA LYS A 74 0.07 -2.57 0.70
C LYS A 74 1.27 -3.08 -0.10
N ILE A 75 2.45 -3.02 0.51
CA ILE A 75 3.66 -3.63 -0.07
C ILE A 75 3.59 -5.13 0.21
N CYS A 76 3.64 -5.94 -0.85
CA CYS A 76 3.69 -7.39 -0.78
C CYS A 76 5.01 -7.89 -1.37
N CYS A 77 5.61 -8.90 -0.74
CA CYS A 77 6.83 -9.55 -1.22
C CYS A 77 6.50 -10.97 -1.65
N PHE A 78 6.96 -11.35 -2.84
CA PHE A 78 6.79 -12.68 -3.40
C PHE A 78 8.15 -13.35 -3.60
N ARG A 79 8.23 -14.65 -3.37
CA ARG A 79 9.41 -15.46 -3.65
C ARG A 79 9.42 -15.89 -5.11
N ALA A 80 10.60 -16.22 -5.63
CA ALA A 80 10.73 -16.77 -6.97
C ALA A 80 9.85 -18.04 -7.12
N GLY A 81 9.04 -18.06 -8.18
CA GLY A 81 8.09 -19.14 -8.45
C GLY A 81 6.72 -19.02 -7.78
N GLU A 82 6.50 -18.03 -6.91
CA GLU A 82 5.16 -17.78 -6.34
C GLU A 82 4.22 -17.16 -7.38
N VAL A 83 2.96 -17.59 -7.35
CA VAL A 83 1.91 -17.09 -8.23
C VAL A 83 1.25 -15.86 -7.60
N VAL A 84 1.40 -14.69 -8.24
CA VAL A 84 0.79 -13.43 -7.79
C VAL A 84 -0.70 -13.40 -8.08
N SER A 85 -1.11 -13.85 -9.27
CA SER A 85 -2.51 -13.98 -9.70
C SER A 85 -2.64 -15.13 -10.69
N GLN A 86 -3.82 -15.77 -10.71
CA GLN A 86 -4.05 -16.98 -11.50
C GLN A 86 -5.16 -16.76 -12.55
N GLU A 87 -4.90 -17.16 -13.79
CA GLU A 87 -5.89 -17.13 -14.87
C GLU A 87 -7.16 -17.92 -14.47
N GLY A 88 -8.33 -17.33 -14.73
CA GLY A 88 -9.63 -17.91 -14.39
C GLY A 88 -10.10 -17.66 -12.95
N THR A 89 -9.30 -16.96 -12.13
CA THR A 89 -9.72 -16.52 -10.79
C THR A 89 -10.32 -15.11 -10.80
N LEU A 90 -11.20 -14.81 -9.84
CA LEU A 90 -11.82 -13.50 -9.71
C LEU A 90 -10.79 -12.47 -9.22
N GLY A 91 -10.62 -11.37 -9.97
CA GLY A 91 -9.72 -10.30 -9.60
C GLY A 91 -10.34 -9.38 -8.54
N HIS A 92 -9.66 -9.22 -7.40
CA HIS A 92 -10.07 -8.34 -6.30
C HIS A 92 -9.12 -7.16 -6.06
N SER A 93 -8.00 -7.10 -6.78
CA SER A 93 -6.94 -6.11 -6.54
C SER A 93 -6.18 -5.76 -7.81
N VAL A 94 -5.57 -4.57 -7.82
CA VAL A 94 -4.59 -4.14 -8.81
C VAL A 94 -3.20 -4.20 -8.18
N THR A 95 -2.26 -4.84 -8.87
CA THR A 95 -0.88 -5.01 -8.39
C THR A 95 0.09 -4.29 -9.32
N PHE A 96 1.00 -3.53 -8.73
CA PHE A 96 2.09 -2.86 -9.45
C PHE A 96 3.42 -3.49 -9.03
N LEU A 97 4.30 -3.76 -10.00
CA LEU A 97 5.62 -4.30 -9.73
C LEU A 97 6.55 -3.17 -9.25
N LEU A 98 6.94 -3.20 -7.98
CA LEU A 98 7.82 -2.19 -7.39
C LEU A 98 9.31 -2.47 -7.67
N SER A 99 9.70 -3.74 -7.66
CA SER A 99 11.08 -4.20 -7.88
C SER A 99 11.09 -5.69 -8.24
N GLY A 100 12.14 -6.12 -8.94
CA GLY A 100 12.30 -7.49 -9.44
C GLY A 100 11.69 -7.68 -10.82
N ASP A 101 11.53 -8.95 -11.20
CA ASP A 101 10.98 -9.37 -12.48
C ASP A 101 9.73 -10.24 -12.26
N ALA A 102 8.79 -10.16 -13.19
CA ALA A 102 7.59 -10.99 -13.20
C ALA A 102 7.32 -11.50 -14.62
N GLU A 103 6.94 -12.76 -14.74
CA GLU A 103 6.53 -13.38 -15.99
C GLU A 103 5.01 -13.49 -16.06
N VAL A 104 4.43 -13.07 -17.19
CA VAL A 104 3.00 -13.21 -17.46
C VAL A 104 2.79 -14.37 -18.43
N VAL A 105 2.23 -15.47 -17.92
CA VAL A 105 1.93 -16.66 -18.72
C VAL A 105 0.42 -16.76 -18.93
N LYS A 106 0.01 -17.10 -20.15
CA LYS A 106 -1.40 -17.29 -20.51
C LYS A 106 -1.59 -18.61 -21.24
N ARG A 107 -2.63 -19.37 -20.89
CA ARG A 107 -3.00 -20.58 -21.64
C ARG A 107 -3.65 -20.18 -22.97
N VAL A 108 -3.01 -20.54 -24.08
CA VAL A 108 -3.58 -20.35 -25.42
C VAL A 108 -4.12 -21.70 -25.91
N TRP A 109 -5.44 -21.83 -26.02
CA TRP A 109 -6.06 -22.98 -26.67
C TRP A 109 -5.95 -22.80 -28.19
N SER A 110 -5.32 -23.73 -28.90
CA SER A 110 -5.32 -23.73 -30.36
C SER A 110 -6.58 -24.41 -30.87
N SER A 111 -7.54 -23.64 -31.39
CA SER A 111 -8.70 -24.16 -32.11
C SER A 111 -8.26 -24.71 -33.48
N LYS A 112 -7.59 -25.85 -33.49
CA LYS A 112 -7.32 -26.63 -34.70
C LYS A 112 -7.55 -28.10 -34.37
N GLU A 113 -8.82 -28.49 -34.37
CA GLU A 113 -9.27 -29.84 -34.72
C GLU A 113 -10.80 -29.89 -34.69
N GLU A 114 -11.43 -29.37 -35.75
CA GLU A 114 -12.70 -29.90 -36.28
C GLU A 114 -12.92 -29.36 -37.70
N ARG A 115 -12.09 -29.88 -38.61
CA ARG A 115 -12.48 -30.05 -40.02
C ARG A 115 -12.21 -31.51 -40.36
N VAL A 116 -13.12 -32.38 -39.94
CA VAL A 116 -13.27 -33.70 -40.58
C VAL A 116 -14.69 -33.75 -41.11
N LYS A 117 -14.74 -33.43 -42.41
CA LYS A 117 -15.70 -33.76 -43.49
C LYS A 117 -17.10 -34.20 -43.12
#